data_AF-A0A357F7E6-F1
#
_entry.id   AF-A0A357F7E6-F1
#
_cell.length_a   1.000
_cell.length_b   1.000
_cell.length_c   1.000
_cell.angle_alpha   90.00
_cell.angle_beta   90.00
_cell.angle_gamma   90.00
#
_symmetry.space_group_name_H-M   'P 1'
#
loop_
_entity.id
_entity.type
_entity.pdbx_description
1 polymer ?
#
loop_
_entity_poly.entity_id
_entity_poly.type
_entity_poly.pdbx_seq_one_letter_code
_entity_poly.pdbx_strand_id
1 'polypeptide(L)' 'AILNILGKTPEHVISPGTYDQKHIARIGHLHDCIAYGPGILDLAHQPDEYIVIDDMVTAAKVMATSTLKLLGVNL' A
#
# COMPACT_ATOMS: atom_id res chain seq x y z
N ALA A 1 -7.80 -2.46 -7.96
CA ALA A 1 -8.07 -3.18 -6.70
C ALA A 1 -8.70 -2.27 -5.66
N ILE A 2 -8.06 -1.15 -5.29
CA ILE A 2 -8.58 -0.20 -4.28
C ILE A 2 -10.02 0.23 -4.59
N LEU A 3 -10.29 0.81 -5.78
CA LEU A 3 -11.64 1.22 -6.17
C LEU A 3 -12.69 0.08 -6.05
N ASN A 4 -12.33 -1.13 -6.47
CA ASN A 4 -13.26 -2.27 -6.47
C ASN A 4 -13.62 -2.73 -5.05
N ILE A 5 -12.70 -2.59 -4.10
CA ILE A 5 -12.87 -3.08 -2.72
C ILE A 5 -13.43 -2.00 -1.80
N LEU A 6 -12.96 -0.76 -1.96
CA LEU A 6 -13.30 0.37 -1.09
C LEU A 6 -14.35 1.32 -1.70
N GLY A 7 -14.68 1.18 -2.99
CA GLY A 7 -15.57 2.12 -3.69
C GLY A 7 -14.99 3.53 -3.84
N LYS A 8 -13.68 3.70 -3.60
CA LYS A 8 -12.99 4.99 -3.56
C LYS A 8 -11.81 5.01 -4.52
N THR A 9 -11.65 6.10 -5.25
CA THR A 9 -10.46 6.33 -6.08
C THR A 9 -9.25 6.57 -5.17
N PRO A 10 -8.14 5.84 -5.34
CA PRO A 10 -6.93 6.10 -4.56
C PRO A 10 -6.30 7.44 -4.93
N GLU A 11 -5.69 8.09 -3.94
CA GLU A 11 -4.88 9.28 -4.15
C GLU A 11 -3.39 8.92 -4.15
N HIS A 12 -2.60 9.70 -4.90
CA HIS A 12 -1.14 9.61 -4.83
C HIS A 12 -0.62 10.65 -3.86
N VAL A 13 0.09 10.18 -2.84
CA VAL A 13 0.62 11.03 -1.77
C VAL A 13 2.15 11.04 -1.81
N ILE A 14 2.73 12.19 -1.49
CA ILE A 14 4.16 12.30 -1.22
C ILE A 14 4.33 12.09 0.27
N SER A 15 4.89 10.94 0.65
CA SER A 15 5.17 10.68 2.06
C SER A 15 6.31 11.57 2.57
N PRO A 16 6.21 12.10 3.81
CA PRO A 16 7.33 12.80 4.46
C PRO A 16 8.49 11.86 4.82
N GLY A 17 8.26 10.54 4.85
CA GLY A 17 9.28 9.53 5.09
C GLY A 17 9.88 8.95 3.81
N THR A 18 11.01 8.24 3.93
CA THR A 18 11.56 7.44 2.83
C THR A 18 11.20 5.97 3.00
N TYR A 19 10.83 5.30 1.92
CA TYR A 19 10.64 3.84 1.89
C TYR A 19 11.78 3.16 1.13
N ASP A 20 11.88 1.84 1.29
CA ASP A 20 12.85 1.01 0.57
C ASP A 20 12.61 0.98 -0.95
N GLN A 21 11.45 1.44 -1.42
CA GLN A 21 11.17 1.75 -2.81
C GLN A 21 12.28 2.58 -3.48
N LYS A 22 12.97 3.46 -2.72
CA LYS A 22 14.11 4.22 -3.25
C LYS A 22 15.25 3.32 -3.74
N HIS A 23 15.47 2.18 -3.11
CA HIS A 23 16.48 1.20 -3.51
C HIS A 23 16.04 0.41 -4.74
N ILE A 24 14.76 0.01 -4.80
CA ILE A 24 14.17 -0.64 -5.98
C ILE A 24 14.30 0.27 -7.22
N ALA A 25 14.01 1.56 -7.06
CA ALA A 25 14.13 2.52 -8.15
C ALA A 25 15.58 2.84 -8.53
N ARG A 26 16.47 3.08 -7.56
CA ARG A 26 17.85 3.53 -7.83
C ARG A 26 18.81 2.42 -8.24
N ILE A 27 18.66 1.23 -7.65
CA ILE A 27 19.55 0.08 -7.86
C ILE A 27 18.90 -0.90 -8.84
N GLY A 28 17.60 -1.18 -8.68
CA GLY A 28 16.86 -2.13 -9.50
C GLY A 28 16.29 -1.53 -10.79
N HIS A 29 16.33 -0.21 -10.97
CA HIS A 29 15.78 0.52 -12.12
C HIS A 29 14.29 0.22 -12.42
N LEU A 30 13.54 -0.25 -11.41
CA LEU A 30 12.10 -0.49 -11.50
C LEU A 30 11.33 0.65 -10.85
N HIS A 31 10.67 1.46 -11.67
CA HIS A 31 9.93 2.64 -11.22
C HIS A 31 8.45 2.36 -10.89
N ASP A 32 7.91 1.23 -11.38
CA ASP A 32 6.55 0.76 -11.09
C ASP A 32 6.48 0.08 -9.71
N CYS A 33 6.99 0.77 -8.70
CA CYS A 33 7.04 0.33 -7.30
C CYS A 33 6.41 1.39 -6.41
N ILE A 34 5.37 1.01 -5.68
CA ILE A 34 4.63 1.89 -4.78
C ILE A 34 4.70 1.37 -3.34
N ALA A 35 4.58 2.29 -2.39
CA ALA A 35 4.26 1.95 -1.01
C ALA A 35 2.74 1.98 -0.83
N TYR A 36 2.16 0.91 -0.30
CA TYR A 36 0.74 0.83 0.02
C TYR A 36 0.56 -0.01 1.28
N GLY A 37 -0.27 0.46 2.20
CA GLY A 37 -0.60 -0.27 3.40
C GLY A 37 -1.56 0.51 4.30
N PRO A 38 -2.17 -0.18 5.28
CA PRO A 38 -2.95 0.44 6.34
C PRO A 38 -2.02 1.02 7.41
N GLY A 39 -2.55 1.88 8.28
CA GLY A 39 -1.81 2.51 9.37
C GLY A 39 -1.99 4.02 9.39
N ILE A 40 -1.72 4.62 10.54
CA ILE A 40 -1.87 6.07 10.73
C ILE A 40 -0.48 6.67 10.73
N LEU A 41 -0.12 7.35 9.64
CA LEU A 41 1.23 7.88 9.44
C LEU A 41 1.66 8.83 10.57
N ASP A 42 0.74 9.64 11.08
CA ASP A 42 1.01 10.61 12.16
C ASP A 42 1.32 9.94 13.50
N LEU A 43 0.93 8.67 13.68
CA LEU A 43 1.21 7.89 14.88
C LEU A 43 2.46 7.01 14.74
N ALA A 44 3.05 6.91 13.55
CA ALA A 44 4.22 6.07 13.32
C ALA A 44 5.37 6.50 14.26
N HIS A 45 5.97 5.54 14.96
CA HIS A 45 7.03 5.72 15.96
C HIS A 45 6.62 6.54 17.20
N GLN A 46 5.32 6.75 17.44
CA GLN A 46 4.83 7.39 18.66
C GLN A 46 4.39 6.34 19.70
N PRO A 47 4.33 6.70 20.99
CA PRO A 47 3.63 5.87 21.97
C PRO A 47 2.20 5.57 21.53
N ASP A 48 1.71 4.40 21.89
CA ASP A 48 0.36 3.93 21.56
C ASP A 48 0.05 3.89 20.05
N GLU A 49 1.08 3.73 19.20
CA GLU A 49 0.90 3.41 17.78
C GLU A 49 0.02 2.16 17.61
N TYR A 50 -0.98 2.25 16.73
CA TYR A 50 -1.92 1.16 16.47
C TYR A 50 -2.39 1.15 15.02
N ILE A 51 -3.13 0.10 14.70
CA ILE A 51 -3.79 -0.10 13.42
C ILE A 51 -5.24 -0.54 13.65
N VAL A 52 -6.15 -0.08 12.79
CA VAL A 52 -7.54 -0.56 12.76
C VAL A 52 -7.59 -1.92 12.08
N ILE A 53 -8.18 -2.92 12.75
CA ILE A 53 -8.24 -4.32 12.25
C ILE A 53 -8.97 -4.39 10.90
N ASP A 54 -10.08 -3.67 10.75
CA ASP A 54 -10.83 -3.67 9.48
C ASP A 54 -10.03 -3.07 8.32
N ASP A 55 -9.20 -2.06 8.59
CA ASP A 55 -8.30 -1.49 7.58
C ASP A 55 -7.21 -2.48 7.20
N MET A 56 -6.68 -3.24 8.17
CA MET A 56 -5.72 -4.32 7.90
C MET A 56 -6.33 -5.41 7.01
N VAL A 57 -7.54 -5.88 7.34
CA VAL A 57 -8.26 -6.90 6.56
C VAL A 57 -8.57 -6.37 5.15
N THR A 58 -8.97 -5.10 5.04
CA THR A 58 -9.28 -4.48 3.76
C THR A 58 -8.03 -4.31 2.88
N ALA A 59 -6.93 -3.86 3.46
CA ALA A 59 -5.65 -3.75 2.76
C ALA A 59 -5.14 -5.11 2.29
N ALA A 60 -5.32 -6.17 3.09
CA ALA A 60 -5.00 -7.54 2.68
C ALA A 60 -5.79 -7.97 1.43
N LYS A 61 -7.10 -7.68 1.37
CA LYS A 61 -7.94 -7.94 0.18
C LYS A 61 -7.44 -7.16 -1.05
N VAL A 62 -7.04 -5.90 -0.86
CA VAL A 62 -6.50 -5.05 -1.93
C VAL A 62 -5.19 -5.62 -2.47
N MET A 63 -4.26 -5.98 -1.59
CA MET A 63 -2.98 -6.60 -1.98
C MET A 63 -3.23 -7.93 -2.70
N ALA A 64 -4.05 -8.82 -2.16
CA ALA A 64 -4.38 -10.11 -2.78
C ALA A 64 -4.95 -9.94 -4.20
N THR A 65 -5.95 -9.06 -4.37
CA THR A 65 -6.57 -8.78 -5.67
C THR A 65 -5.55 -8.19 -6.66
N SER A 66 -4.68 -7.30 -6.18
CA SER A 66 -3.64 -6.69 -7.01
C SER A 66 -2.62 -7.74 -7.48
N THR A 67 -2.15 -8.59 -6.57
CA THR A 67 -1.24 -9.69 -6.86
C THR A 67 -1.84 -10.65 -7.88
N LEU A 68 -3.07 -11.11 -7.67
CA LEU A 68 -3.77 -12.00 -8.60
C LEU A 68 -3.86 -11.39 -10.01
N LYS A 69 -4.26 -10.12 -10.10
CA LYS A 69 -4.32 -9.41 -11.39
C LYS A 69 -2.95 -9.29 -12.06
N LEU A 70 -1.90 -8.94 -11.31
CA LEU A 70 -0.54 -8.79 -11.86
C LEU A 70 0.06 -10.13 -12.31
N LEU A 71 -0.36 -11.24 -11.69
CA LEU A 71 0.01 -12.59 -12.08
C LEU A 71 -0.87 -13.18 -13.19
N GLY A 72 -1.80 -12.40 -13.75
CA GLY A 72 -2.65 -12.81 -14.87
C GLY A 72 -3.84 -13.70 -14.48
N VAL A 73 -4.22 -13.74 -13.21
CA VAL A 73 -5.45 -14.42 -12.78
C VAL A 73 -6.64 -13.51 -13.07
N ASN A 74 -7.59 -14.02 -13.87
CA ASN A 74 -8.86 -13.33 -14.10
C ASN A 74 -9.76 -13.49 -12.87
N LEU A 75 -10.16 -12.35 -12.30
CA LEU A 75 -11.09 -12.22 -11.17
C LEU A 75 -12.47 -11.78 -11.65
#